data_AF-A0A950N2Z1-F1
#
_entry.id   AF-A0A950N2Z1-F1
#
_cell.length_a   1.000
_cell.length_b   1.000
_cell.length_c   1.000
_cell.angle_alpha   90.00
_cell.angle_beta   90.00
_cell.angle_gamma   90.00
#
_symmetry.space_group_name_H-M   'P 1'
#
loop_
_entity.id
_entity.type
_entity.pdbx_description
1 polymer ?
#
loop_
_entity_poly.entity_id
_entity_poly.type
_entity_poly.pdbx_seq_one_letter_code
_entity_poly.pdbx_strand_id
1 'polypeptide(L)'
;PEQASGQAGRLSTSVDVYGLGTILYALLTGQPPFSGDSAAETLLMVREQEPVDPRTLNPAVPAELAAICLKCLEKNPARRYDSPRSLAEDLSDWLEGRPVRARPAGRATRLWRWSRRNAALAMFIGTAVVLTGTAVTGALLRAAQRAGRHEEILETNAYIARHVASVVLNRFQKWGADVERAASHPELARRLQDWNRLVAERPDQLPAHLLGSAEATWLQKYCEELHRERDPAVQNWYLLDAQGTLVGRTPAASIRGSNFRERDYFKGATGHAGKAGRVHVSSVFRSVADNYYKFDVSTPVLDGDRLIGVVAASVTTDPTMGLPNMHDERRKAVLIAPWDNERRPNDPVRETPAPEYLILLHPAYTRGEGAVPFDKRWLPGRYARRCEEELQAPAPQSPASKRRGYVDPFGERAPEYAGPWLAGFAPVGNTGFIVLIQQRED
;
A
#
# COMPACT_ATOMS: atom_id res chain seq x y z
N PRO A 1 -10.12 -59.65 -44.90
CA PRO A 1 -9.35 -58.60 -45.62
C PRO A 1 -8.19 -59.15 -46.45
N GLU A 2 -7.36 -60.04 -45.88
CA GLU A 2 -6.22 -60.62 -46.60
C GLU A 2 -6.65 -61.48 -47.81
N GLN A 3 -7.68 -62.31 -47.65
CA GLN A 3 -8.24 -63.13 -48.74
C GLN A 3 -8.82 -62.28 -49.87
N ALA A 4 -9.58 -61.23 -49.54
CA ALA A 4 -10.13 -60.29 -50.51
C ALA A 4 -9.06 -59.50 -51.28
N SER A 5 -7.83 -59.42 -50.76
CA SER A 5 -6.70 -58.71 -51.38
C SER A 5 -5.83 -59.62 -52.27
N GLY A 6 -6.21 -60.88 -52.51
CA GLY A 6 -5.47 -61.81 -53.37
C GLY A 6 -4.18 -62.36 -52.77
N GLN A 7 -3.94 -62.18 -51.47
CA GLN A 7 -2.72 -62.61 -50.78
C GLN A 7 -2.77 -64.09 -50.32
N ALA A 8 -3.19 -65.00 -51.21
CA ALA A 8 -3.47 -66.40 -50.87
C ALA A 8 -2.27 -67.17 -50.29
N GLY A 9 -1.03 -66.77 -50.60
CA GLY A 9 0.20 -67.41 -50.09
C GLY A 9 0.65 -66.99 -48.68
N ARG A 10 -0.09 -66.12 -47.97
CA ARG A 10 0.26 -65.59 -46.63
C ARG A 10 -0.87 -65.65 -45.61
N LEU A 11 -1.85 -66.52 -45.80
CA LEU A 11 -2.96 -66.70 -44.86
C LEU A 11 -2.45 -67.35 -43.56
N SER A 12 -2.79 -66.76 -42.41
CA SER A 12 -2.48 -67.28 -41.07
C SER A 12 -3.75 -67.52 -40.27
N THR A 13 -3.63 -68.04 -39.05
CA THR A 13 -4.73 -68.22 -38.09
C THR A 13 -5.53 -66.94 -37.79
N SER A 14 -4.97 -65.77 -38.10
CA SER A 14 -5.64 -64.47 -37.97
C SER A 14 -6.83 -64.29 -38.93
N VAL A 15 -6.91 -65.06 -40.02
CA VAL A 15 -8.05 -65.11 -40.94
C VAL A 15 -9.25 -65.75 -40.23
N ASP A 16 -9.02 -66.85 -39.51
CA ASP A 16 -10.06 -67.56 -38.76
C ASP A 16 -10.59 -66.69 -37.61
N VAL A 17 -9.72 -65.94 -36.93
CA VAL A 17 -10.13 -64.96 -35.90
C VAL A 17 -11.05 -63.89 -36.49
N TYR A 18 -10.74 -63.40 -37.70
CA TYR A 18 -11.60 -62.45 -38.40
C TYR A 18 -12.95 -63.09 -38.77
N GLY A 19 -12.93 -64.31 -39.31
CA GLY A 19 -14.13 -65.09 -39.62
C GLY A 19 -15.04 -65.30 -38.41
N LEU A 20 -14.48 -65.74 -37.28
CA LEU A 20 -15.21 -65.86 -36.02
C LEU A 20 -15.76 -64.51 -35.54
N GLY A 21 -15.01 -63.42 -35.73
CA GLY A 21 -15.47 -62.06 -35.50
C GLY A 21 -16.69 -61.68 -36.32
N THR A 22 -16.73 -62.07 -37.60
CA THR A 22 -17.88 -61.81 -38.48
C THR A 22 -19.12 -62.60 -38.05
N ILE A 23 -18.96 -63.83 -37.59
CA ILE A 23 -20.05 -64.64 -37.04
C ILE A 23 -20.57 -64.02 -35.75
N LEU A 24 -19.67 -63.65 -34.83
CA LEU A 24 -20.03 -62.99 -33.58
C LEU A 24 -20.78 -61.67 -33.86
N TYR A 25 -20.33 -60.88 -34.83
CA TYR A 25 -21.01 -59.65 -35.24
C TYR A 25 -22.46 -59.93 -35.69
N ALA A 26 -22.65 -60.93 -36.54
CA ALA A 26 -23.97 -61.32 -37.02
C ALA A 26 -24.87 -61.84 -35.88
N LEU A 27 -24.32 -62.59 -34.92
CA LEU A 27 -25.06 -63.04 -33.74
C LEU A 27 -25.49 -61.87 -32.84
N LEU A 28 -24.68 -60.81 -32.73
CA LEU A 28 -24.97 -59.65 -31.89
C LEU A 28 -25.95 -58.67 -32.53
N THR A 29 -25.93 -58.55 -33.86
CA THR A 29 -26.64 -57.48 -34.59
C THR A 29 -27.76 -58.00 -35.51
N GLY A 30 -27.80 -59.30 -35.79
CA GLY A 30 -28.74 -59.92 -36.74
C GLY A 30 -28.34 -59.80 -38.22
N GLN A 31 -27.23 -59.13 -38.54
CA GLN A 31 -26.76 -58.92 -39.91
C GLN A 31 -25.23 -59.00 -40.02
N PRO A 32 -24.65 -59.36 -41.18
CA PRO A 32 -23.20 -59.38 -41.33
C PRO A 32 -22.59 -57.97 -41.21
N PRO A 33 -21.30 -57.85 -40.87
CA PRO A 33 -20.64 -56.54 -40.71
C PRO A 33 -20.55 -55.73 -42.01
N PHE A 34 -20.61 -56.38 -43.17
CA PHE A 34 -20.59 -55.76 -44.49
C PHE A 34 -21.56 -56.50 -45.42
N SER A 35 -22.36 -55.75 -46.18
CA SER A 35 -23.26 -56.27 -47.23
C SER A 35 -23.34 -55.23 -48.35
N GLY A 36 -22.81 -55.55 -49.52
CA GLY A 36 -22.93 -54.71 -50.74
C GLY A 36 -23.91 -55.33 -51.75
N ASP A 37 -24.28 -54.58 -52.78
CA ASP A 37 -25.23 -55.00 -53.81
C ASP A 37 -24.61 -56.02 -54.79
N SER A 38 -23.29 -56.20 -54.74
CA SER A 38 -22.56 -57.23 -55.48
C SER A 38 -21.44 -57.87 -54.66
N ALA A 39 -20.98 -59.05 -55.10
CA ALA A 39 -19.85 -59.75 -54.47
C ALA A 39 -18.55 -58.91 -54.52
N ALA A 40 -18.32 -58.19 -55.64
CA ALA A 40 -17.16 -57.32 -55.79
C ALA A 40 -17.19 -56.14 -54.79
N GLU A 41 -18.36 -55.54 -54.60
CA GLU A 41 -18.56 -54.45 -53.65
C GLU A 41 -18.40 -54.91 -52.19
N THR A 42 -18.95 -56.07 -51.83
CA THR A 42 -18.78 -56.64 -50.49
C THR A 42 -17.31 -56.93 -50.19
N LEU A 43 -16.54 -57.43 -51.17
CA LEU A 43 -15.10 -57.62 -51.02
C LEU A 43 -14.34 -56.30 -50.84
N LEU A 44 -14.75 -55.24 -51.52
CA LEU A 44 -14.18 -53.89 -51.33
C LEU A 44 -14.46 -53.36 -49.92
N MET A 45 -15.71 -53.47 -49.44
CA MET A 45 -16.10 -53.08 -48.07
C MET A 45 -15.31 -53.87 -47.02
N VAL A 46 -15.15 -55.19 -47.20
CA VAL A 46 -14.34 -56.03 -46.31
C VAL A 46 -12.87 -55.57 -46.26
N ARG A 47 -12.33 -54.98 -47.34
CA ARG A 47 -10.95 -54.48 -47.38
C ARG A 47 -10.81 -53.08 -46.78
N GLU A 48 -11.73 -52.18 -47.07
CA GLU A 48 -11.51 -50.74 -46.88
C GLU A 48 -12.41 -50.10 -45.83
N GLN A 49 -13.60 -50.66 -45.58
CA GLN A 49 -14.58 -50.07 -44.67
C GLN A 49 -14.47 -50.67 -43.26
N GLU A 50 -14.49 -49.84 -42.24
CA GLU A 50 -14.58 -50.31 -40.84
C GLU A 50 -16.02 -50.76 -40.51
N PRO A 51 -16.19 -51.83 -39.72
CA PRO A 51 -17.52 -52.30 -39.34
C PRO A 51 -18.19 -51.29 -38.41
N VAL A 52 -19.49 -51.11 -38.58
CA VAL A 52 -20.32 -50.28 -37.69
C VAL A 52 -20.31 -50.88 -36.28
N ASP A 53 -20.19 -50.08 -35.21
CA ASP A 53 -20.22 -50.62 -33.84
C ASP A 53 -21.54 -51.39 -33.59
N PRO A 54 -21.48 -52.68 -33.17
CA PRO A 54 -22.67 -53.49 -32.90
C PRO A 54 -23.73 -52.81 -32.01
N ARG A 55 -23.29 -51.94 -31.09
CA ARG A 55 -24.17 -51.23 -30.16
C ARG A 55 -25.03 -50.15 -30.80
N THR A 56 -24.67 -49.71 -32.00
CA THR A 56 -25.50 -48.76 -32.77
C THR A 56 -26.69 -49.46 -33.41
N LEU A 57 -26.54 -50.74 -33.76
CA LEU A 57 -27.59 -51.58 -34.35
C LEU A 57 -28.42 -52.28 -33.27
N ASN A 58 -27.76 -52.73 -32.19
CA ASN A 58 -28.39 -53.35 -31.04
C ASN A 58 -27.84 -52.76 -29.72
N PRO A 59 -28.50 -51.72 -29.15
CA PRO A 59 -28.06 -51.09 -27.91
C PRO A 59 -28.00 -52.01 -26.69
N ALA A 60 -28.64 -53.19 -26.73
CA ALA A 60 -28.59 -54.17 -25.66
C ALA A 60 -27.24 -54.91 -25.57
N VAL A 61 -26.38 -54.80 -26.58
CA VAL A 61 -25.06 -55.45 -26.60
C VAL A 61 -24.14 -54.81 -25.54
N PRO A 62 -23.59 -55.58 -24.58
CA PRO A 62 -22.66 -55.06 -23.58
C PRO A 62 -21.38 -54.50 -24.22
N ALA A 63 -20.86 -53.42 -23.64
CA ALA A 63 -19.73 -52.68 -24.22
C ALA A 63 -18.41 -53.48 -24.28
N GLU A 64 -18.24 -54.46 -23.40
CA GLU A 64 -17.07 -55.36 -23.39
C GLU A 64 -17.16 -56.40 -24.51
N LEU A 65 -18.36 -56.94 -24.77
CA LEU A 65 -18.60 -57.91 -25.84
C LEU A 65 -18.50 -57.27 -27.24
N ALA A 66 -19.00 -56.03 -27.38
CA ALA A 66 -18.79 -55.24 -28.60
C ALA A 66 -17.29 -54.99 -28.88
N ALA A 67 -16.50 -54.74 -27.83
CA ALA A 67 -15.05 -54.53 -27.97
C ALA A 67 -14.32 -55.80 -28.41
N ILE A 68 -14.67 -56.97 -27.86
CA ILE A 68 -14.13 -58.27 -28.31
C ILE A 68 -14.46 -58.48 -29.79
N CYS A 69 -15.71 -58.25 -30.19
CA CYS A 69 -16.17 -58.40 -31.57
C CYS A 69 -15.40 -57.48 -32.54
N LEU A 70 -15.28 -56.18 -32.22
CA LEU A 70 -14.57 -55.23 -33.07
C LEU A 70 -13.06 -55.53 -33.16
N LYS A 71 -12.44 -56.01 -32.08
CA LYS A 71 -11.03 -56.42 -32.10
C LYS A 71 -10.78 -57.60 -33.05
N CYS A 72 -11.73 -58.54 -33.19
CA CYS A 72 -11.64 -59.60 -34.19
C CYS A 72 -11.69 -59.06 -35.63
N LEU A 73 -12.44 -57.98 -35.85
CA LEU A 73 -12.71 -57.39 -37.17
C LEU A 73 -11.69 -56.31 -37.60
N GLU A 74 -10.63 -56.10 -36.82
CA GLU A 74 -9.53 -55.20 -37.18
C GLU A 74 -8.94 -55.54 -38.56
N LYS A 75 -8.71 -54.53 -39.40
CA LYS A 75 -8.18 -54.77 -40.75
C LYS A 75 -6.76 -55.29 -40.72
N ASN A 76 -5.93 -54.78 -39.81
CA ASN A 76 -4.56 -55.24 -39.61
C ASN A 76 -4.55 -56.53 -38.76
N PRO A 77 -4.07 -57.67 -39.29
CA PRO A 77 -3.98 -58.93 -38.54
C PRO A 77 -3.23 -58.82 -37.21
N ALA A 78 -2.21 -57.97 -37.12
CA ALA A 78 -1.41 -57.78 -35.90
C ALA A 78 -2.15 -57.06 -34.75
N ARG A 79 -3.33 -56.48 -35.03
CA ARG A 79 -4.20 -55.85 -34.02
C ARG A 79 -5.32 -56.78 -33.54
N ARG A 80 -5.52 -57.91 -34.22
CA ARG A 80 -6.47 -58.96 -33.83
C ARG A 80 -5.91 -59.77 -32.66
N TYR A 81 -6.67 -60.77 -32.22
CA TYR A 81 -6.13 -61.78 -31.31
C TYR A 81 -5.08 -62.63 -32.03
N ASP A 82 -3.96 -62.87 -31.36
CA ASP A 82 -2.84 -63.65 -31.91
C ASP A 82 -3.22 -65.11 -32.21
N SER A 83 -4.26 -65.62 -31.56
CA SER A 83 -4.80 -66.96 -31.80
C SER A 83 -6.31 -67.05 -31.48
N PRO A 84 -7.03 -68.04 -32.05
CA PRO A 84 -8.40 -68.35 -31.64
C PRO A 84 -8.53 -68.69 -30.14
N ARG A 85 -7.49 -69.27 -29.53
CA ARG A 85 -7.44 -69.51 -28.09
C ARG A 85 -7.50 -68.21 -27.30
N SER A 86 -6.77 -67.18 -27.73
CA SER A 86 -6.75 -65.87 -27.07
C SER A 86 -8.11 -65.15 -27.17
N LEU A 87 -8.87 -65.39 -28.25
CA LEU A 87 -10.26 -64.95 -28.37
C LEU A 87 -11.17 -65.71 -27.39
N ALA A 88 -11.04 -67.04 -27.31
CA ALA A 88 -11.82 -67.87 -26.39
C ALA A 88 -11.56 -67.49 -24.93
N GLU A 89 -10.31 -67.22 -24.54
CA GLU A 89 -9.96 -66.72 -23.21
C GLU A 89 -10.68 -65.41 -22.88
N ASP A 90 -10.73 -64.45 -23.81
CA ASP A 90 -11.37 -63.15 -23.58
C ASP A 90 -12.90 -63.26 -23.47
N LEU A 91 -13.51 -64.18 -24.23
CA LEU A 91 -14.94 -64.50 -24.11
C LEU A 91 -15.26 -65.20 -22.78
N SER A 92 -14.41 -66.12 -22.32
CA SER A 92 -14.54 -66.75 -21.00
C SER A 92 -14.34 -65.73 -19.87
N ASP A 93 -13.35 -64.84 -20.00
CA ASP A 93 -13.14 -63.73 -19.06
C ASP A 93 -14.40 -62.86 -18.97
N TRP A 94 -15.02 -62.54 -20.11
CA TRP A 94 -16.29 -61.81 -20.15
C TRP A 94 -17.44 -62.56 -19.46
N LEU A 95 -17.62 -63.85 -19.75
CA LEU A 95 -18.67 -64.69 -19.12
C LEU A 95 -18.51 -64.79 -17.60
N GLU A 96 -17.27 -64.76 -17.11
CA GLU A 96 -16.94 -64.81 -15.68
C GLU A 96 -16.84 -63.42 -15.01
N GLY A 97 -17.06 -62.33 -15.76
CA GLY A 97 -16.97 -60.95 -15.25
C GLY A 97 -15.54 -60.47 -14.95
N ARG A 98 -14.51 -61.12 -15.50
CA ARG A 98 -13.11 -60.73 -15.42
C ARG A 98 -12.79 -59.62 -16.45
N PRO A 99 -11.74 -58.80 -16.24
CA PRO A 99 -11.39 -57.72 -17.17
C PRO A 99 -10.98 -58.27 -18.53
N VAL A 100 -11.72 -57.91 -19.58
CA VAL A 100 -11.40 -58.31 -20.96
C VAL A 100 -10.18 -57.57 -21.50
N ARG A 101 -9.31 -58.28 -22.23
CA ARG A 101 -8.14 -57.74 -22.92
C ARG A 101 -8.52 -56.79 -24.05
N ALA A 102 -9.73 -56.93 -24.60
CA ALA A 102 -10.28 -56.05 -25.64
C ALA A 102 -10.46 -54.58 -25.20
N ARG A 103 -10.62 -54.31 -23.90
CA ARG A 103 -10.81 -52.94 -23.39
C ARG A 103 -10.16 -52.74 -22.02
N PRO A 104 -9.04 -51.99 -21.90
CA PRO A 104 -8.50 -51.66 -20.59
C PRO A 104 -9.52 -50.82 -19.82
N ALA A 105 -9.91 -51.28 -18.63
CA ALA A 105 -10.80 -50.54 -17.74
C ALA A 105 -10.29 -49.10 -17.55
N GLY A 106 -11.18 -48.11 -17.70
CA GLY A 106 -10.85 -46.70 -17.52
C GLY A 106 -10.34 -46.41 -16.12
N ARG A 107 -9.54 -45.35 -15.97
CA ARG A 107 -8.92 -44.97 -14.68
C ARG A 107 -9.96 -44.84 -13.55
N ALA A 108 -11.15 -44.32 -13.85
CA ALA A 108 -12.27 -44.21 -12.91
C ALA A 108 -12.83 -45.58 -12.47
N THR A 109 -12.98 -46.53 -13.41
CA THR A 109 -13.50 -47.87 -13.11
C THR A 109 -12.52 -48.68 -12.27
N ARG A 110 -11.21 -48.53 -12.50
CA ARG A 110 -10.17 -49.13 -11.64
C ARG A 110 -10.17 -48.54 -10.24
N LEU A 111 -10.30 -47.21 -10.12
CA LEU A 111 -10.36 -46.53 -8.84
C LEU A 111 -11.58 -46.96 -8.02
N TRP A 112 -12.75 -47.12 -8.65
CA TRP A 112 -13.98 -47.61 -8.01
C TRP A 112 -13.88 -49.08 -7.57
N ARG A 113 -13.34 -49.96 -8.43
CA ARG A 113 -13.13 -51.38 -8.06
C ARG A 113 -12.06 -51.53 -6.96
N TRP A 114 -11.03 -50.68 -6.95
CA TRP A 114 -10.02 -50.64 -5.89
C TRP A 114 -10.58 -50.13 -4.55
N SER A 115 -11.41 -49.07 -4.58
CA SER A 115 -12.01 -48.53 -3.36
C SER A 115 -12.95 -49.51 -2.67
N ARG A 116 -13.64 -50.39 -3.44
CA ARG A 116 -14.45 -51.49 -2.89
C ARG A 116 -13.61 -52.62 -2.28
N ARG A 117 -12.42 -52.91 -2.81
CA ARG A 117 -11.54 -53.98 -2.28
C ARG A 117 -10.78 -53.52 -1.02
N ASN A 118 -10.45 -52.23 -0.92
CA ASN A 118 -9.66 -51.67 0.17
C ASN A 118 -10.44 -50.56 0.92
N ALA A 119 -11.63 -50.90 1.43
CA ALA A 119 -12.57 -49.92 1.99
C ALA A 119 -11.97 -49.06 3.13
N ALA A 120 -11.19 -49.65 4.04
CA ALA A 120 -10.56 -48.92 5.15
C ALA A 120 -9.52 -47.91 4.66
N LEU A 121 -8.64 -48.30 3.73
CA LEU A 121 -7.64 -47.42 3.14
C LEU A 121 -8.28 -46.33 2.28
N ALA A 122 -9.33 -46.66 1.53
CA ALA A 122 -10.08 -45.70 0.73
C ALA A 122 -10.79 -44.64 1.60
N MET A 123 -11.39 -45.04 2.73
CA MET A 123 -11.95 -44.11 3.71
C MET A 123 -10.87 -43.22 4.32
N PHE A 124 -9.70 -43.78 4.67
CA PHE A 124 -8.59 -43.00 5.22
C PHE A 124 -8.09 -41.94 4.22
N ILE A 125 -7.85 -42.33 2.97
CA ILE A 125 -7.42 -41.40 1.91
C ILE A 125 -8.50 -40.36 1.63
N GLY A 126 -9.77 -40.76 1.53
CA GLY A 126 -10.87 -39.82 1.32
C GLY A 126 -10.99 -38.80 2.44
N THR A 127 -10.89 -39.25 3.70
CA THR A 127 -10.91 -38.38 4.88
C THR A 127 -9.71 -37.44 4.89
N ALA A 128 -8.50 -37.94 4.59
CA ALA A 128 -7.29 -37.13 4.51
C ALA A 128 -7.40 -36.06 3.41
N VAL A 129 -7.96 -36.40 2.24
CA VAL A 129 -8.20 -35.44 1.15
C VAL A 129 -9.19 -34.37 1.58
N VAL A 130 -10.29 -34.73 2.24
CA VAL A 130 -11.29 -33.77 2.74
C VAL A 130 -10.71 -32.87 3.84
N LEU A 131 -9.96 -33.42 4.81
CA LEU A 131 -9.33 -32.65 5.87
C LEU A 131 -8.26 -31.70 5.33
N THR A 132 -7.43 -32.17 4.40
CA THR A 132 -6.41 -31.33 3.77
C THR A 132 -7.06 -30.25 2.90
N GLY A 133 -8.09 -30.61 2.12
CA GLY A 133 -8.84 -29.66 1.29
C GLY A 133 -9.53 -28.58 2.11
N THR A 134 -10.16 -28.94 3.24
CA THR A 134 -10.79 -27.98 4.15
C THR A 134 -9.75 -27.11 4.87
N ALA A 135 -8.62 -27.67 5.32
CA ALA A 135 -7.53 -26.92 5.92
C ALA A 135 -6.90 -25.91 4.94
N VAL A 136 -6.62 -26.32 3.71
CA VAL A 136 -6.07 -25.45 2.65
C VAL A 136 -7.07 -24.35 2.30
N THR A 137 -8.33 -24.69 2.07
CA THR A 137 -9.38 -23.70 1.76
C THR A 137 -9.56 -22.71 2.91
N GLY A 138 -9.60 -23.20 4.16
CA GLY A 138 -9.67 -22.36 5.35
C GLY A 138 -8.46 -21.44 5.51
N ALA A 139 -7.25 -21.93 5.22
CA ALA A 139 -6.04 -21.10 5.23
C ALA A 139 -6.07 -20.02 4.15
N LEU A 140 -6.51 -20.35 2.93
CA LEU A 140 -6.65 -19.38 1.82
C LEU A 140 -7.69 -18.30 2.14
N LEU A 141 -8.86 -18.68 2.68
CA LEU A 141 -9.90 -17.72 3.08
C LEU A 141 -9.41 -16.80 4.20
N ARG A 142 -8.72 -17.34 5.22
CA ARG A 142 -8.13 -16.52 6.29
C ARG A 142 -7.06 -15.57 5.76
N ALA A 143 -6.22 -16.02 4.83
CA ALA A 143 -5.20 -15.18 4.20
C ALA A 143 -5.85 -14.03 3.40
N ALA A 144 -6.90 -14.33 2.62
CA ALA A 144 -7.67 -13.35 1.87
C ALA A 144 -8.36 -12.34 2.79
N GLN A 145 -8.99 -12.79 3.87
CA GLN A 145 -9.61 -11.92 4.88
C GLN A 145 -8.59 -11.01 5.58
N ARG A 146 -7.42 -11.54 5.93
CA ARG A 146 -6.33 -10.74 6.54
C ARG A 146 -5.85 -9.63 5.60
N ALA A 147 -5.67 -9.95 4.32
CA ALA A 147 -5.30 -8.95 3.31
C ALA A 147 -6.37 -7.85 3.18
N GLY A 148 -7.65 -8.22 3.15
CA GLY A 148 -8.76 -7.26 3.11
C GLY A 148 -8.82 -6.32 4.32
N ARG A 149 -8.65 -6.87 5.53
CA ARG A 149 -8.64 -6.06 6.77
C ARG A 149 -7.49 -5.04 6.79
N HIS A 150 -6.29 -5.42 6.32
CA HIS A 150 -5.16 -4.48 6.29
C HIS A 150 -5.43 -3.32 5.33
N GLU A 151 -5.98 -3.60 4.15
CA GLU A 151 -6.32 -2.56 3.18
C GLU A 151 -7.39 -1.61 3.75
N GLU A 152 -8.41 -2.15 4.42
CA GLU A 152 -9.45 -1.36 5.08
C GLU A 152 -8.88 -0.46 6.20
N ILE A 153 -7.97 -0.98 7.04
CA ILE A 153 -7.30 -0.20 8.08
C ILE A 153 -6.46 0.90 7.46
N LEU A 154 -5.70 0.60 6.40
CA LEU A 154 -4.87 1.59 5.72
C LEU A 154 -5.69 2.70 5.07
N GLU A 155 -6.81 2.36 4.43
CA GLU A 155 -7.77 3.35 3.90
C GLU A 155 -8.34 4.22 5.01
N THR A 156 -8.74 3.61 6.12
CA THR A 156 -9.28 4.33 7.27
C THR A 156 -8.23 5.26 7.87
N ASN A 157 -6.99 4.80 8.03
CA ASN A 157 -5.90 5.62 8.57
C ASN A 157 -5.56 6.79 7.63
N ALA A 158 -5.51 6.55 6.32
CA ALA A 158 -5.30 7.61 5.33
C ALA A 158 -6.45 8.65 5.34
N TYR A 159 -7.69 8.19 5.49
CA TYR A 159 -8.86 9.05 5.64
C TYR A 159 -8.79 9.93 6.90
N ILE A 160 -8.44 9.34 8.04
CA ILE A 160 -8.30 10.08 9.31
C ILE A 160 -7.13 11.03 9.24
N ALA A 161 -6.01 10.63 8.61
CA ALA A 161 -4.85 11.50 8.45
C ALA A 161 -5.24 12.79 7.71
N ARG A 162 -6.09 12.72 6.67
CA ARG A 162 -6.61 13.92 5.98
C ARG A 162 -7.48 14.79 6.87
N HIS A 163 -8.35 14.19 7.69
CA HIS A 163 -9.20 14.94 8.61
C HIS A 163 -8.37 15.67 9.66
N VAL A 164 -7.43 14.94 10.28
CA VAL A 164 -6.52 15.50 11.26
C VAL A 164 -5.62 16.57 10.62
N ALA A 165 -5.10 16.35 9.41
CA ALA A 165 -4.35 17.36 8.67
C ALA A 165 -5.17 18.63 8.39
N SER A 166 -6.48 18.49 8.13
CA SER A 166 -7.37 19.63 7.95
C SER A 166 -7.58 20.41 9.26
N VAL A 167 -7.65 19.72 10.40
CA VAL A 167 -7.70 20.35 11.74
C VAL A 167 -6.39 21.10 12.04
N VAL A 168 -5.24 20.48 11.76
CA VAL A 168 -3.92 21.13 11.91
C VAL A 168 -3.82 22.35 11.00
N LEU A 169 -4.26 22.25 9.74
CA LEU A 169 -4.26 23.36 8.79
C LEU A 169 -5.14 24.51 9.28
N ASN A 170 -6.34 24.21 9.78
CA ASN A 170 -7.22 25.22 10.35
C ASN A 170 -6.56 25.94 11.54
N ARG A 171 -5.81 25.21 12.36
CA ARG A 171 -5.04 25.80 13.46
C ARG A 171 -3.93 26.72 12.95
N PHE A 172 -3.20 26.31 11.91
CA PHE A 172 -2.17 27.14 11.29
C PHE A 172 -2.77 28.40 10.66
N GLN A 173 -3.93 28.29 9.99
CA GLN A 173 -4.67 29.43 9.46
C GLN A 173 -5.10 30.41 10.56
N LYS A 174 -5.56 29.90 11.71
CA LYS A 174 -5.89 30.74 12.87
C LYS A 174 -4.67 31.53 13.36
N TRP A 175 -3.54 30.86 13.56
CA TRP A 175 -2.30 31.54 13.96
C TRP A 175 -1.81 32.53 12.89
N GLY A 176 -1.99 32.21 11.61
CA GLY A 176 -1.74 33.11 10.48
C GLY A 176 -2.55 34.40 10.57
N ALA A 177 -3.86 34.28 10.76
CA ALA A 177 -4.74 35.44 10.95
C ALA A 177 -4.37 36.26 12.19
N ASP A 178 -3.91 35.59 13.26
CA ASP A 178 -3.49 36.22 14.50
C ASP A 178 -2.21 37.04 14.35
N VAL A 179 -1.22 36.58 13.56
CA VAL A 179 0.00 37.33 13.24
C VAL A 179 -0.27 38.45 12.24
N GLU A 180 -1.13 38.25 11.24
CA GLU A 180 -1.53 39.30 10.30
C GLU A 180 -2.25 40.45 11.01
N ARG A 181 -3.13 40.13 11.97
CA ARG A 181 -3.80 41.13 12.80
C ARG A 181 -2.80 41.93 13.64
N ALA A 182 -1.77 41.27 14.18
CA ALA A 182 -0.71 41.94 14.93
C ALA A 182 0.14 42.83 14.01
N ALA A 183 0.52 42.36 12.83
CA ALA A 183 1.27 43.13 11.84
C ALA A 183 0.50 44.36 11.32
N SER A 184 -0.83 44.30 11.32
CA SER A 184 -1.72 45.38 10.90
C SER A 184 -2.00 46.43 11.98
N HIS A 185 -1.34 46.35 13.15
CA HIS A 185 -1.57 47.30 14.23
C HIS A 185 -1.14 48.73 13.82
N PRO A 186 -2.01 49.75 14.00
CA PRO A 186 -1.79 51.09 13.42
C PRO A 186 -0.46 51.74 13.79
N GLU A 187 -0.01 51.56 15.04
CA GLU A 187 1.25 52.14 15.50
C GLU A 187 2.49 51.29 15.18
N LEU A 188 2.33 50.00 14.88
CA LEU A 188 3.47 49.08 14.80
C LEU A 188 4.41 49.43 13.65
N ALA A 189 3.86 49.67 12.45
CA ALA A 189 4.65 50.04 11.28
C ALA A 189 5.46 51.32 11.54
N ARG A 190 4.82 52.34 12.12
CA ARG A 190 5.49 53.61 12.49
C ARG A 190 6.61 53.38 13.50
N ARG A 191 6.36 52.61 14.56
CA ARG A 191 7.37 52.34 15.61
C ARG A 191 8.56 51.54 15.10
N LEU A 192 8.32 50.57 14.21
CA LEU A 192 9.40 49.84 13.53
C LEU A 192 10.17 50.75 12.55
N GLN A 193 9.51 51.68 11.86
CA GLN A 193 10.18 52.67 11.02
C GLN A 193 11.09 53.59 11.83
N ASP A 194 10.61 54.10 12.96
CA ASP A 194 11.40 54.96 13.85
C ASP A 194 12.61 54.18 14.41
N TRP A 195 12.43 52.91 14.78
CA TRP A 195 13.53 52.01 15.14
C TRP A 195 14.55 51.84 14.00
N ASN A 196 14.07 51.50 12.79
CA ASN A 196 14.95 51.29 11.63
C ASN A 196 15.75 52.56 11.30
N ARG A 197 15.14 53.75 11.47
CA ARG A 197 15.82 55.04 11.30
C ARG A 197 16.90 55.24 12.36
N LEU A 198 16.59 54.98 13.63
CA LEU A 198 17.54 55.09 14.74
C LEU A 198 18.76 54.19 14.52
N VAL A 199 18.57 52.96 14.05
CA VAL A 199 19.66 52.04 13.71
C VAL A 199 20.49 52.58 12.53
N ALA A 200 19.85 53.11 11.49
CA ALA A 200 20.53 53.66 10.33
C ALA A 200 21.34 54.93 10.64
N GLU A 201 20.89 55.76 11.59
CA GLU A 201 21.60 56.96 12.05
C GLU A 201 22.81 56.63 12.94
N ARG A 202 22.94 55.39 13.43
CA ARG A 202 24.00 54.95 14.34
C ARG A 202 24.68 53.65 13.85
N PRO A 203 25.26 53.63 12.65
CA PRO A 203 25.81 52.41 12.05
C PRO A 203 26.96 51.79 12.86
N ASP A 204 27.67 52.60 13.65
CA ASP A 204 28.77 52.14 14.51
C ASP A 204 28.30 51.47 15.82
N GLN A 205 26.99 51.56 16.14
CA GLN A 205 26.43 50.92 17.33
C GLN A 205 25.70 49.64 16.95
N LEU A 206 26.01 48.55 17.66
CA LEU A 206 25.24 47.33 17.54
C LEU A 206 23.79 47.58 18.00
N PRO A 207 22.78 47.04 17.30
CA PRO A 207 21.38 47.19 17.69
C PRO A 207 21.07 46.81 19.14
N ALA A 208 21.82 45.86 19.71
CA ALA A 208 21.72 45.49 21.13
C ALA A 208 21.92 46.67 22.10
N HIS A 209 22.77 47.65 21.75
CA HIS A 209 23.01 48.85 22.56
C HIS A 209 21.86 49.86 22.49
N LEU A 210 20.98 49.75 21.48
CA LEU A 210 19.85 50.64 21.27
C LEU A 210 18.56 50.13 21.92
N LEU A 211 18.58 48.95 22.55
CA LEU A 211 17.39 48.33 23.16
C LEU A 211 16.79 49.11 24.35
N GLY A 212 17.54 50.07 24.90
CA GLY A 212 17.05 51.00 25.93
C GLY A 212 16.30 52.22 25.39
N SER A 213 16.17 52.35 24.07
CA SER A 213 15.43 53.44 23.41
C SER A 213 13.92 53.38 23.70
N ALA A 214 13.24 54.51 23.49
CA ALA A 214 11.79 54.58 23.63
C ALA A 214 11.08 53.66 22.61
N GLU A 215 11.64 53.57 21.40
CA GLU A 215 11.17 52.73 20.31
C GLU A 215 11.24 51.24 20.69
N ALA A 216 12.41 50.77 21.13
CA ALA A 216 12.59 49.38 21.57
C ALA A 216 11.74 49.02 22.78
N THR A 217 11.54 49.96 23.71
CA THR A 217 10.69 49.78 24.89
C THR A 217 9.22 49.58 24.49
N TRP A 218 8.72 50.40 23.57
CA TRP A 218 7.34 50.25 23.06
C TRP A 218 7.16 48.92 22.33
N LEU A 219 8.10 48.55 21.44
CA LEU A 219 8.05 47.29 20.67
C LEU A 219 8.07 46.06 21.58
N GLN A 220 8.86 46.11 22.67
CA GLN A 220 8.87 45.07 23.68
C GLN A 220 7.52 44.95 24.41
N LYS A 221 6.97 46.07 24.87
CA LYS A 221 5.66 46.10 25.55
C LYS A 221 4.54 45.60 24.64
N TYR A 222 4.58 45.93 23.36
CA TYR A 222 3.63 45.43 22.37
C TYR A 222 3.68 43.90 22.25
N CYS A 223 4.87 43.27 22.24
CA CYS A 223 4.98 41.81 22.31
C CYS A 223 4.36 41.24 23.59
N GLU A 224 4.59 41.86 24.74
CA GLU A 224 4.02 41.42 26.02
C GLU A 224 2.48 41.50 26.03
N GLU A 225 1.91 42.51 25.38
CA GLU A 225 0.47 42.66 25.19
C GLU A 225 -0.09 41.55 24.28
N LEU A 226 0.60 41.19 23.20
CA LEU A 226 0.20 40.09 22.31
C LEU A 226 0.12 38.73 23.02
N HIS A 227 0.92 38.51 24.07
CA HIS A 227 0.96 37.24 24.81
C HIS A 227 -0.16 37.06 25.83
N ARG A 228 -0.65 38.16 26.40
CA ARG A 228 -1.44 38.15 27.66
C ARG A 228 -2.79 37.43 27.56
N GLU A 229 -3.34 37.26 26.36
CA GLU A 229 -4.70 36.73 26.15
C GLU A 229 -4.80 35.71 25.00
N ARG A 230 -3.73 34.96 24.69
CA ARG A 230 -3.70 34.10 23.49
C ARG A 230 -3.39 32.63 23.75
N ASP A 231 -3.59 31.87 22.68
CA ASP A 231 -3.49 30.42 22.56
C ASP A 231 -2.30 29.80 23.32
N PRO A 232 -2.53 28.81 24.21
CA PRO A 232 -1.47 28.20 25.02
C PRO A 232 -0.38 27.48 24.21
N ALA A 233 -0.66 27.12 22.95
CA ALA A 233 0.34 26.53 22.06
C ALA A 233 1.38 27.57 21.58
N VAL A 234 1.00 28.85 21.51
CA VAL A 234 1.87 29.94 21.07
C VAL A 234 2.67 30.45 22.26
N GLN A 235 3.93 30.01 22.36
CA GLN A 235 4.77 30.34 23.51
C GLN A 235 5.46 31.69 23.39
N ASN A 236 5.75 32.15 22.18
CA ASN A 236 6.47 33.39 21.98
C ASN A 236 5.84 34.22 20.89
N TRP A 237 5.75 35.53 21.14
CA TRP A 237 5.54 36.54 20.12
C TRP A 237 6.81 37.37 20.00
N TYR A 238 7.21 37.69 18.78
CA TYR A 238 8.39 38.51 18.59
C TYR A 238 8.35 39.32 17.31
N LEU A 239 9.19 40.36 17.30
CA LEU A 239 9.32 41.32 16.22
C LEU A 239 10.76 41.33 15.74
N LEU A 240 10.91 41.26 14.42
CA LEU A 240 12.18 41.47 13.73
C LEU A 240 12.10 42.79 12.97
N ASP A 241 13.19 43.54 12.96
CA ASP A 241 13.31 44.73 12.11
C ASP A 241 13.54 44.37 10.64
N ALA A 242 13.67 45.37 9.77
CA ALA A 242 13.84 45.15 8.33
C ALA A 242 15.12 44.37 7.97
N GLN A 243 16.09 44.31 8.88
CA GLN A 243 17.34 43.58 8.70
C GLN A 243 17.35 42.22 9.39
N GLY A 244 16.25 41.83 10.05
CA GLY A 244 16.13 40.57 10.76
C GLY A 244 16.62 40.63 12.21
N THR A 245 16.85 41.81 12.77
CA THR A 245 17.26 41.96 14.17
C THR A 245 16.07 41.81 15.11
N LEU A 246 16.21 41.02 16.17
CA LEU A 246 15.18 40.82 17.18
C LEU A 246 15.04 42.05 18.10
N VAL A 247 13.95 42.80 17.94
CA VAL A 247 13.73 44.08 18.65
C VAL A 247 12.81 43.94 19.85
N GLY A 248 11.80 43.07 19.77
CA GLY A 248 10.85 42.79 20.85
C GLY A 248 10.50 41.31 20.89
N ARG A 249 10.33 40.75 22.09
CA ARG A 249 9.95 39.34 22.28
C ARG A 249 9.27 39.13 23.62
N THR A 250 8.29 38.24 23.66
CA THR A 250 7.73 37.70 24.90
C THR A 250 7.94 36.17 24.98
N PRO A 251 8.32 35.61 26.13
CA PRO A 251 8.93 36.32 27.26
C PRO A 251 10.23 37.03 26.83
N ALA A 252 10.59 38.11 27.53
CA ALA A 252 11.85 38.80 27.26
C ALA A 252 13.04 37.84 27.44
N ALA A 253 14.02 37.93 26.54
CA ALA A 253 15.19 37.04 26.54
C ALA A 253 16.46 37.80 26.16
N SER A 254 17.62 37.30 26.61
CA SER A 254 18.95 37.88 26.36
C SER A 254 19.36 37.92 24.89
N ILE A 255 18.65 37.21 24.03
CA ILE A 255 18.90 37.15 22.58
C ILE A 255 18.41 38.39 21.81
N ARG A 256 17.70 39.34 22.46
CA ARG A 256 17.30 40.60 21.81
C ARG A 256 18.54 41.35 21.30
N GLY A 257 18.40 41.97 20.13
CA GLY A 257 19.51 42.60 19.40
C GLY A 257 20.32 41.63 18.53
N SER A 258 20.08 40.31 18.62
CA SER A 258 20.68 39.33 17.71
C SER A 258 19.97 39.34 16.36
N ASN A 259 20.71 39.00 15.30
CA ASN A 259 20.19 38.95 13.93
C ASN A 259 19.76 37.53 13.55
N PHE A 260 18.56 37.42 12.98
CA PHE A 260 17.91 36.17 12.55
C PHE A 260 17.51 36.21 11.07
N ARG A 261 18.13 37.08 10.26
CA ARG A 261 17.84 37.22 8.83
C ARG A 261 17.94 35.90 8.06
N GLU A 262 18.85 35.03 8.47
CA GLU A 262 19.08 33.76 7.80
C GLU A 262 18.01 32.71 8.08
N ARG A 263 17.12 32.93 9.04
CA ARG A 263 16.15 31.93 9.48
C ARG A 263 15.00 31.78 8.50
N ASP A 264 14.51 30.56 8.32
CA ASP A 264 13.41 30.25 7.39
C ASP A 264 12.16 31.11 7.63
N TYR A 265 11.81 31.41 8.89
CA TYR A 265 10.70 32.30 9.23
C TYR A 265 10.87 33.74 8.74
N PHE A 266 12.10 34.26 8.67
CA PHE A 266 12.35 35.61 8.16
C PHE A 266 12.40 35.60 6.63
N LYS A 267 13.19 34.68 6.04
CA LYS A 267 13.32 34.52 4.59
C LYS A 267 11.96 34.24 3.93
N GLY A 268 11.17 33.35 4.55
CA GLY A 268 9.83 33.01 4.11
C GLY A 268 8.88 34.18 4.17
N ALA A 269 8.70 34.80 5.36
CA ALA A 269 7.85 35.98 5.53
C ALA A 269 8.16 37.10 4.52
N THR A 270 9.45 37.39 4.32
CA THR A 270 9.89 38.43 3.38
C THR A 270 9.73 38.04 1.91
N GLY A 271 9.79 36.75 1.58
CA GLY A 271 9.49 36.22 0.25
C GLY A 271 8.04 36.45 -0.21
N HIS A 272 7.10 36.69 0.71
CA HIS A 272 5.72 37.07 0.38
C HIS A 272 5.49 38.57 0.19
N ALA A 273 6.52 39.41 0.32
CA ALA A 273 6.36 40.86 0.15
C ALA A 273 5.74 41.18 -1.23
N GLY A 274 4.69 42.00 -1.23
CA GLY A 274 3.93 42.37 -2.44
C GLY A 274 2.84 41.38 -2.90
N LYS A 275 2.55 40.31 -2.14
CA LYS A 275 1.55 39.28 -2.50
C LYS A 275 0.39 39.20 -1.50
N ALA A 276 -0.77 38.69 -1.95
CA ALA A 276 -1.96 38.49 -1.11
C ALA A 276 -1.81 37.26 -0.20
N GLY A 277 -2.24 37.35 1.07
CA GLY A 277 -2.16 36.32 2.11
C GLY A 277 -0.72 36.02 2.55
N ARG A 278 -0.25 36.79 3.53
CA ARG A 278 1.17 37.11 3.78
C ARG A 278 1.78 36.28 4.89
N VAL A 279 1.40 35.02 5.00
CA VAL A 279 1.80 34.18 6.13
C VAL A 279 2.71 33.06 5.67
N HIS A 280 3.82 32.93 6.37
CA HIS A 280 4.78 31.84 6.23
C HIS A 280 4.74 30.93 7.45
N VAL A 281 4.68 29.61 7.22
CA VAL A 281 4.89 28.59 8.24
C VAL A 281 6.29 28.03 8.08
N SER A 282 7.11 28.22 9.10
CA SER A 282 8.52 27.87 9.01
C SER A 282 8.77 26.37 9.09
N SER A 283 9.91 25.95 8.56
CA SER A 283 10.53 24.68 8.95
C SER A 283 10.84 24.69 10.45
N VAL A 284 10.96 23.50 11.03
CA VAL A 284 11.24 23.33 12.45
C VAL A 284 12.67 23.67 12.73
N PHE A 285 12.90 24.31 13.88
CA PHE A 285 14.23 24.66 14.33
C PHE A 285 14.38 24.52 15.83
N ARG A 286 15.63 24.46 16.30
CA ARG A 286 15.94 24.54 17.71
C ARG A 286 16.14 25.99 18.15
N SER A 287 15.33 26.47 19.07
CA SER A 287 15.38 27.85 19.59
C SER A 287 16.70 28.16 20.30
N VAL A 288 17.24 29.38 20.13
CA VAL A 288 18.44 29.87 20.86
C VAL A 288 18.12 30.22 22.31
N ALA A 289 16.87 30.57 22.60
CA ALA A 289 16.50 31.12 23.90
C ALA A 289 16.35 30.03 24.97
N ASP A 290 15.79 28.88 24.58
CA ASP A 290 15.35 27.83 25.50
C ASP A 290 15.65 26.41 25.01
N ASN A 291 16.36 26.26 23.88
CA ASN A 291 16.76 24.98 23.29
C ASN A 291 15.63 24.01 22.90
N TYR A 292 14.37 24.48 22.91
CA TYR A 292 13.23 23.70 22.46
C TYR A 292 13.10 23.72 20.94
N TYR A 293 12.53 22.64 20.40
CA TYR A 293 12.14 22.55 19.00
C TYR A 293 10.85 23.34 18.78
N LYS A 294 10.85 24.20 17.77
CA LYS A 294 9.77 25.13 17.46
C LYS A 294 9.61 25.28 15.95
N PHE A 295 8.46 25.76 15.55
CA PHE A 295 8.27 26.38 14.26
C PHE A 295 7.53 27.70 14.47
N ASP A 296 7.66 28.59 13.50
CA ASP A 296 7.12 29.93 13.59
C ASP A 296 6.10 30.17 12.48
N VAL A 297 5.02 30.85 12.84
CA VAL A 297 4.08 31.45 11.90
C VAL A 297 4.41 32.93 11.84
N SER A 298 4.66 33.45 10.65
CA SER A 298 5.28 34.78 10.49
C SER A 298 4.72 35.54 9.30
N THR A 299 4.73 36.88 9.40
CA THR A 299 4.20 37.76 8.36
C THR A 299 4.99 39.07 8.30
N PRO A 300 5.24 39.64 7.11
CA PRO A 300 5.95 40.89 6.97
C PRO A 300 5.06 42.09 7.38
N VAL A 301 5.68 43.06 8.05
CA VAL A 301 5.14 44.41 8.24
C VAL A 301 5.64 45.26 7.08
N LEU A 302 4.71 45.82 6.31
CA LEU A 302 4.99 46.56 5.09
C LEU A 302 4.49 48.01 5.19
N ASP A 303 5.19 48.92 4.54
CA ASP A 303 4.72 50.26 4.19
C ASP A 303 4.72 50.40 2.66
N GLY A 304 3.54 50.36 2.05
CA GLY A 304 3.43 50.03 0.63
C GLY A 304 4.06 48.66 0.34
N ASP A 305 5.05 48.63 -0.56
CA ASP A 305 5.84 47.43 -0.88
C ASP A 305 7.15 47.33 -0.09
N ARG A 306 7.47 48.32 0.75
CA ARG A 306 8.72 48.35 1.51
C ARG A 306 8.59 47.50 2.77
N LEU A 307 9.53 46.57 2.95
CA LEU A 307 9.68 45.83 4.20
C LEU A 307 10.11 46.75 5.34
N ILE A 308 9.33 46.76 6.42
CA ILE A 308 9.62 47.50 7.66
C ILE A 308 10.05 46.53 8.78
N GLY A 309 9.53 45.31 8.79
CA GLY A 309 9.89 44.29 9.76
C GLY A 309 9.08 43.01 9.57
N VAL A 310 9.15 42.10 10.53
CA VAL A 310 8.38 40.84 10.55
C VAL A 310 7.78 40.65 11.93
N VAL A 311 6.50 40.25 11.97
CA VAL A 311 5.86 39.75 13.19
C VAL A 311 5.82 38.22 13.12
N ALA A 312 6.16 37.57 14.22
CA ALA A 312 6.13 36.11 14.27
C ALA A 312 5.65 35.59 15.63
N ALA A 313 5.04 34.41 15.56
CA ALA A 313 4.56 33.65 16.69
C ALA A 313 5.22 32.25 16.66
N SER A 314 5.88 31.87 17.75
CA SER A 314 6.51 30.55 17.89
C SER A 314 5.62 29.56 18.60
N VAL A 315 5.50 28.37 18.01
CA VAL A 315 4.84 27.21 18.59
C VAL A 315 5.90 26.18 18.96
N THR A 316 5.87 25.70 20.20
CA THR A 316 6.83 24.70 20.70
C THR A 316 6.28 23.29 20.51
N THR A 317 7.14 22.34 20.18
CA THR A 317 6.78 20.91 20.13
C THR A 317 6.36 20.42 21.51
N ASP A 318 5.15 19.89 21.60
CA ASP A 318 4.64 19.20 22.79
C ASP A 318 3.70 18.06 22.33
N PRO A 319 3.26 17.17 23.23
CA PRO A 319 2.48 15.97 22.86
C PRO A 319 1.12 16.27 22.22
N THR A 320 0.63 17.50 22.36
CA THR A 320 -0.65 17.94 21.85
C THR A 320 -0.51 19.08 20.84
N MET A 321 0.53 19.91 20.95
CA MET A 321 0.68 21.23 20.32
C MET A 321 -0.59 22.09 20.38
N GLY A 322 -1.36 21.94 21.47
CA GLY A 322 -2.66 22.59 21.63
C GLY A 322 -3.82 22.00 20.81
N LEU A 323 -3.64 20.79 20.25
CA LEU A 323 -4.65 19.99 19.56
C LEU A 323 -5.17 18.88 20.51
N PRO A 324 -6.38 19.03 21.09
CA PRO A 324 -6.91 18.05 22.02
C PRO A 324 -7.32 16.75 21.31
N ASN A 325 -7.23 15.62 22.01
CA ASN A 325 -7.79 14.32 21.61
C ASN A 325 -7.33 13.80 20.23
N MET A 326 -6.07 14.05 19.87
CA MET A 326 -5.49 13.61 18.59
C MET A 326 -5.17 12.11 18.55
N HIS A 327 -5.35 11.40 19.66
CA HIS A 327 -5.01 9.99 19.81
C HIS A 327 -6.07 9.25 20.61
N ASP A 328 -6.23 7.97 20.31
CA ASP A 328 -6.99 7.02 21.14
C ASP A 328 -6.16 5.75 21.37
N GLU A 329 -6.69 4.77 22.10
CA GLU A 329 -5.99 3.51 22.38
C GLU A 329 -5.59 2.75 21.12
N ARG A 330 -6.40 2.83 20.06
CA ARG A 330 -6.27 2.07 18.81
C ARG A 330 -5.45 2.79 17.74
N ARG A 331 -5.38 4.12 17.77
CA ARG A 331 -4.79 4.96 16.72
C ARG A 331 -4.03 6.14 17.30
N LYS A 332 -2.87 6.40 16.72
CA LYS A 332 -2.01 7.51 17.13
C LYS A 332 -1.83 8.47 15.97
N ALA A 333 -2.04 9.77 16.20
CA ALA A 333 -1.67 10.81 15.26
C ALA A 333 -0.23 11.26 15.48
N VAL A 334 0.58 11.35 14.45
CA VAL A 334 1.94 11.88 14.55
C VAL A 334 2.01 13.06 13.61
N LEU A 335 2.56 14.18 14.05
CA LEU A 335 2.87 15.30 13.16
C LEU A 335 4.36 15.34 12.91
N ILE A 336 4.74 15.35 11.64
CA ILE A 336 6.12 15.56 11.22
C ILE A 336 6.22 16.82 10.37
N ALA A 337 7.40 17.41 10.33
CA ALA A 337 7.63 18.63 9.60
C ALA A 337 9.07 18.74 9.08
N PRO A 338 9.31 19.56 8.06
CA PRO A 338 10.65 19.80 7.53
C PRO A 338 11.59 20.37 8.60
N TRP A 339 12.83 19.92 8.59
CA TRP A 339 13.88 20.42 9.48
C TRP A 339 14.71 21.52 8.83
N ASP A 340 14.84 22.65 9.51
CA ASP A 340 15.79 23.69 9.15
C ASP A 340 17.20 23.31 9.62
N ASN A 341 17.98 22.73 8.70
CA ASN A 341 19.36 22.32 8.94
C ASN A 341 20.36 23.50 8.91
N GLU A 342 19.91 24.76 8.82
CA GLU A 342 20.81 25.90 8.91
C GLU A 342 21.34 26.09 10.36
N ARG A 343 22.50 25.45 10.57
CA ARG A 343 23.67 25.94 11.33
C ARG A 343 23.48 26.22 12.83
N ARG A 344 23.59 25.16 13.64
CA ARG A 344 24.29 25.25 14.94
C ARG A 344 25.36 24.17 15.07
N PRO A 345 26.60 24.53 15.44
CA PRO A 345 27.68 23.55 15.64
C PRO A 345 27.35 22.48 16.71
N ASN A 346 26.55 22.84 17.71
CA ASN A 346 26.27 22.00 18.89
C ASN A 346 24.83 21.45 18.91
N ASP A 347 24.18 21.34 17.75
CA ASP A 347 22.87 20.68 17.69
C ASP A 347 23.05 19.15 17.82
N PRO A 348 22.40 18.46 18.78
CA PRO A 348 22.50 17.02 18.93
C PRO A 348 21.88 16.26 17.75
N VAL A 349 21.03 16.91 16.94
CA VAL A 349 20.44 16.32 15.72
C VAL A 349 21.28 16.64 14.48
N ARG A 350 22.56 16.99 14.67
CA ARG A 350 23.55 17.24 13.61
C ARG A 350 24.13 15.93 13.08
N GLU A 351 23.29 14.95 12.77
CA GLU A 351 23.70 13.75 12.05
C GLU A 351 24.11 14.13 10.62
N THR A 352 25.01 13.35 10.01
CA THR A 352 25.41 13.52 8.62
C THR A 352 25.08 12.23 7.85
N PRO A 353 24.14 12.28 6.88
CA PRO A 353 23.35 13.44 6.46
C PRO A 353 22.31 13.85 7.51
N ALA A 354 22.02 15.15 7.60
CA ALA A 354 21.01 15.65 8.54
C ALA A 354 19.61 15.16 8.14
N PRO A 355 18.72 14.90 9.10
CA PRO A 355 17.37 14.49 8.78
C PRO A 355 16.61 15.61 8.07
N GLU A 356 15.81 15.24 7.08
CA GLU A 356 14.98 16.20 6.35
C GLU A 356 13.67 16.51 7.07
N TYR A 357 13.21 15.60 7.93
CA TYR A 357 11.99 15.76 8.72
C TYR A 357 12.25 15.39 10.18
N LEU A 358 11.54 16.08 11.08
CA LEU A 358 11.46 15.72 12.50
C LEU A 358 10.03 15.44 12.91
N ILE A 359 9.88 14.60 13.92
CA ILE A 359 8.60 14.41 14.60
C ILE A 359 8.38 15.58 15.57
N LEU A 360 7.22 16.22 15.52
CA LEU A 360 6.84 17.36 16.37
C LEU A 360 5.76 17.04 17.39
N LEU A 361 4.92 16.06 17.08
CA LEU A 361 3.87 15.59 17.97
C LEU A 361 3.84 14.08 17.89
N HIS A 362 3.88 13.48 19.08
CA HIS A 362 3.85 12.05 19.31
C HIS A 362 3.35 11.83 20.75
N PRO A 363 2.54 10.78 21.04
CA PRO A 363 2.05 10.55 22.41
C PRO A 363 3.16 10.35 23.43
N ALA A 364 4.32 9.85 22.99
CA ALA A 364 5.48 9.58 23.83
C ALA A 364 6.36 10.81 24.07
N TYR A 365 6.09 11.95 23.41
CA TYR A 365 6.89 13.13 23.68
C TYR A 365 6.66 13.60 25.12
N THR A 366 7.71 14.14 25.73
CA THR A 366 7.59 15.02 26.89
C THR A 366 8.04 16.42 26.50
N ARG A 367 7.42 17.46 27.08
CA ARG A 367 7.82 18.84 26.82
C ARG A 367 9.30 19.05 27.11
N GLY A 368 10.04 19.52 26.10
CA GLY A 368 11.46 19.84 26.20
C GLY A 368 12.42 18.70 25.85
N GLU A 369 11.91 17.53 25.49
CA GLU A 369 12.74 16.45 24.95
C GLU A 369 13.33 16.79 23.58
N GLY A 370 14.44 16.11 23.26
CA GLY A 370 15.06 16.23 21.94
C GLY A 370 14.17 15.64 20.85
N ALA A 371 14.16 16.25 19.66
CA ALA A 371 13.36 15.74 18.57
C ALA A 371 13.81 14.34 18.10
N VAL A 372 12.89 13.59 17.50
CA VAL A 372 13.14 12.32 16.84
C VAL A 372 13.21 12.55 15.32
N PRO A 373 14.30 12.15 14.64
CA PRO A 373 14.40 12.16 13.19
C PRO A 373 13.33 11.32 12.51
N PHE A 374 12.83 11.78 11.37
CA PHE A 374 11.92 11.03 10.52
C PHE A 374 12.53 10.79 9.13
N ASP A 375 12.56 9.53 8.71
CA ASP A 375 13.11 9.16 7.41
C ASP A 375 12.10 9.43 6.28
N LYS A 376 12.45 10.37 5.39
CA LYS A 376 11.62 10.76 4.25
C LYS A 376 11.30 9.61 3.29
N ARG A 377 12.04 8.50 3.29
CA ARG A 377 11.78 7.33 2.42
C ARG A 377 10.39 6.74 2.66
N TRP A 378 9.83 6.94 3.84
CA TRP A 378 8.44 6.54 4.14
C TRP A 378 7.41 7.39 3.40
N LEU A 379 7.76 8.60 2.96
CA LEU A 379 6.87 9.54 2.28
C LEU A 379 6.68 9.19 0.78
N PRO A 380 5.45 9.33 0.25
CA PRO A 380 5.11 9.10 -1.15
C PRO A 380 5.53 10.32 -2.02
N GLY A 381 6.83 10.48 -2.30
CA GLY A 381 7.32 11.49 -3.24
C GLY A 381 7.50 12.90 -2.66
N ARG A 382 7.64 13.90 -3.54
CA ARG A 382 7.89 15.30 -3.14
C ARG A 382 6.57 16.04 -2.92
N TYR A 383 6.32 16.44 -1.68
CA TYR A 383 5.30 17.45 -1.38
C TYR A 383 5.84 18.81 -1.81
N ALA A 384 5.17 19.49 -2.74
CA ALA A 384 5.61 20.79 -3.24
C ALA A 384 5.35 21.86 -2.17
N ARG A 385 6.42 22.52 -1.70
CA ARG A 385 6.32 23.74 -0.88
C ARG A 385 6.29 24.94 -1.83
N ARG A 386 5.16 25.64 -1.89
CA ARG A 386 5.06 26.95 -2.56
C ARG A 386 4.69 27.97 -1.51
N CYS A 387 5.60 28.90 -1.23
CA CYS A 387 5.40 29.94 -0.21
C CYS A 387 4.03 30.63 -0.40
N GLU A 388 3.73 31.12 -1.60
CA GLU A 388 2.50 31.89 -1.90
C GLU A 388 1.17 31.18 -1.59
N GLU A 389 1.16 29.85 -1.49
CA GLU A 389 -0.05 29.04 -1.32
C GLU A 389 -0.08 28.28 0.02
N GLU A 390 0.86 28.54 0.94
CA GLU A 390 1.10 27.70 2.14
C GLU A 390 -0.15 27.42 2.97
N LEU A 391 -0.94 28.47 3.25
CA LEU A 391 -2.19 28.40 4.05
C LEU A 391 -3.47 28.61 3.22
N GLN A 392 -3.35 28.94 1.94
CA GLN A 392 -4.48 29.32 1.08
C GLN A 392 -5.09 28.13 0.34
N ALA A 393 -4.29 27.10 0.06
CA ALA A 393 -4.76 25.95 -0.69
C ALA A 393 -5.48 24.93 0.22
N PRO A 394 -6.63 24.35 -0.19
CA PRO A 394 -7.09 23.10 0.41
C PRO A 394 -5.96 22.06 0.33
N ALA A 395 -5.91 21.13 1.29
CA ALA A 395 -4.88 20.08 1.34
C ALA A 395 -4.56 19.57 -0.08
N PRO A 396 -3.27 19.53 -0.48
CA PRO A 396 -2.91 19.38 -1.88
C PRO A 396 -3.59 18.15 -2.48
N GLN A 397 -3.81 18.20 -3.80
CA GLN A 397 -4.39 17.09 -4.57
C GLN A 397 -3.60 15.77 -4.44
N SER A 398 -2.42 15.80 -3.80
CA SER A 398 -1.67 14.61 -3.41
C SER A 398 -2.54 13.70 -2.54
N PRO A 399 -2.97 12.54 -3.06
CA PRO A 399 -3.80 11.64 -2.28
C PRO A 399 -3.03 11.16 -1.06
N ALA A 400 -3.75 11.01 0.06
CA ALA A 400 -3.19 10.38 1.24
C ALA A 400 -2.58 9.02 0.87
N SER A 401 -1.39 8.74 1.40
CA SER A 401 -0.72 7.47 1.12
C SER A 401 -0.88 6.46 2.24
N LYS A 402 -0.62 5.21 1.90
CA LYS A 402 -0.74 4.05 2.79
C LYS A 402 0.60 3.32 2.83
N ARG A 403 1.09 2.96 4.01
CA ARG A 403 2.28 2.12 4.19
C ARG A 403 1.99 1.00 5.17
N ARG A 404 2.33 -0.22 4.76
CA ARG A 404 2.33 -1.42 5.60
C ARG A 404 3.76 -1.71 6.09
N GLY A 405 3.90 -2.19 7.32
CA GLY A 405 5.21 -2.45 7.91
C GLY A 405 6.03 -1.19 8.17
N TYR A 406 5.38 -0.03 8.29
CA TYR A 406 6.05 1.19 8.75
C TYR A 406 6.55 0.94 10.18
N VAL A 407 7.81 1.26 10.45
CA VAL A 407 8.39 1.15 11.79
C VAL A 407 8.45 2.54 12.39
N ASP A 408 7.82 2.70 13.55
CA ASP A 408 7.81 3.98 14.25
C ASP A 408 9.20 4.32 14.79
N PRO A 409 9.81 5.45 14.37
CA PRO A 409 11.10 5.90 14.90
C PRO A 409 11.12 6.09 16.42
N PHE A 410 9.96 6.32 17.06
CA PHE A 410 9.88 6.39 18.51
C PHE A 410 10.08 5.03 19.20
N GLY A 411 9.96 3.92 18.49
CA GLY A 411 10.13 2.57 19.04
C GLY A 411 11.51 2.34 19.67
N GLU A 412 12.54 3.05 19.21
CA GLU A 412 13.88 2.98 19.82
C GLU A 412 13.94 3.65 21.20
N ARG A 413 13.13 4.69 21.42
CA ARG A 413 13.08 5.43 22.69
C ARG A 413 12.03 4.87 23.65
N ALA A 414 10.94 4.35 23.12
CA ALA A 414 9.78 3.91 23.86
C ALA A 414 9.30 2.56 23.29
N PRO A 415 9.65 1.43 23.95
CA PRO A 415 9.43 0.08 23.42
C PRO A 415 7.99 -0.25 23.07
N GLU A 416 7.02 0.39 23.71
CA GLU A 416 5.60 0.28 23.42
C GLU A 416 5.21 0.81 22.01
N TYR A 417 6.12 1.50 21.32
CA TYR A 417 5.97 1.92 19.92
C TYR A 417 6.79 1.06 18.94
N ALA A 418 7.60 0.12 19.43
CA ALA A 418 8.43 -0.73 18.58
C ALA A 418 7.61 -1.76 17.80
N GLY A 419 7.98 -1.99 16.54
CA GLY A 419 7.36 -2.99 15.67
C GLY A 419 6.70 -2.39 14.42
N PRO A 420 6.02 -3.24 13.62
CA PRO A 420 5.37 -2.81 12.39
C PRO A 420 4.00 -2.18 12.63
N TRP A 421 3.70 -1.17 11.82
CA TRP A 421 2.48 -0.39 11.86
C TRP A 421 1.84 -0.30 10.47
N LEU A 422 0.52 -0.20 10.46
CA LEU A 422 -0.28 0.21 9.30
C LEU A 422 -0.47 1.72 9.39
N ALA A 423 0.14 2.47 8.48
CA ALA A 423 0.20 3.94 8.54
C ALA A 423 -0.48 4.61 7.32
N GLY A 424 -1.29 5.62 7.60
CA GLY A 424 -1.83 6.56 6.62
C GLY A 424 -1.16 7.94 6.76
N PHE A 425 -0.89 8.61 5.64
CA PHE A 425 -0.15 9.88 5.62
C PHE A 425 -0.95 10.92 4.86
N ALA A 426 -1.02 12.15 5.37
CA ALA A 426 -1.66 13.26 4.69
C ALA A 426 -0.91 14.59 4.89
N PRO A 427 -0.70 15.37 3.82
CA PRO A 427 -0.09 16.70 3.93
C PRO A 427 -1.03 17.71 4.58
N VAL A 428 -0.47 18.65 5.33
CA VAL A 428 -1.16 19.79 5.96
C VAL A 428 -1.05 21.00 5.02
N GLY A 429 -2.00 21.13 4.11
CA GLY A 429 -1.93 22.19 3.08
C GLY A 429 -0.61 22.12 2.30
N ASN A 430 -0.07 23.27 1.93
CA ASN A 430 1.21 23.37 1.22
C ASN A 430 2.39 23.71 2.15
N THR A 431 2.22 23.53 3.47
CA THR A 431 3.21 23.90 4.50
C THR A 431 4.42 22.97 4.57
N GLY A 432 4.33 21.79 3.95
CA GLY A 432 5.32 20.72 4.07
C GLY A 432 5.16 19.86 5.33
N PHE A 433 4.25 20.21 6.25
CA PHE A 433 3.92 19.38 7.41
C PHE A 433 3.06 18.20 6.98
N ILE A 434 3.21 17.06 7.65
CA ILE A 434 2.53 15.81 7.31
C ILE A 434 1.99 15.17 8.58
N VAL A 435 0.71 14.82 8.55
CA VAL A 435 0.07 13.99 9.58
C VAL A 435 0.20 12.53 9.19
N LEU A 436 0.59 11.73 10.16
CA LEU A 436 0.57 10.28 10.10
C LEU A 436 -0.51 9.77 11.07
N ILE A 437 -1.29 8.78 10.65
CA ILE A 437 -2.17 8.01 11.53
C ILE A 437 -1.72 6.57 11.46
N GLN A 438 -1.36 6.02 12.61
CA GLN A 438 -0.83 4.67 12.70
C GLN A 438 -1.66 3.79 13.64
N GLN A 439 -1.82 2.54 13.24
CA GLN A 439 -2.44 1.46 14.02
C GLN A 439 -1.52 0.23 14.01
N ARG A 440 -1.43 -0.47 15.13
CA ARG A 440 -0.65 -1.70 15.30
C ARG A 440 -1.08 -2.74 14.25
N GLU A 441 -0.11 -3.41 13.64
CA GLU A 441 -0.37 -4.42 12.59
C GLU A 441 -0.77 -5.80 13.18
N ASP A 442 -0.39 -6.09 14.42
CA ASP A 442 -0.55 -7.38 15.10
C ASP A 442 -1.96 -7.69 15.63
#